data_AF-A0AA42JVJ6-F1
#
_entry.id   AF-A0AA42JVJ6-F1
#
_cell.length_a   1.000
_cell.length_b   1.000
_cell.length_c   1.000
_cell.angle_alpha   90.00
_cell.angle_beta   90.00
_cell.angle_gamma   90.00
#
_symmetry.space_group_name_H-M   'P 1'
#
loop_
_entity.id
_entity.type
_entity.pdbx_description
1 polymer ?
#
loop_
_entity_poly.entity_id
_entity_poly.type
_entity_poly.pdbx_seq_one_letter_code
_entity_poly.pdbx_strand_id
1 'polypeptide(L)'
;MLTSEFKKNLIKTGQVLVIVLLAGLLLIWLNQGSLERFWQQKYHQDTPWAKMAGNPIWDYGAYLHDGALEAGSVFTYHASGQKAQDDQQAAELALANKNKKLSFPDGFQVGLHFMNGYIYPADSLSITFPELLKRPQARAKSLKGNLSHLAIKQNQPIVEKHIANIEKGQQVLFAGDSMMQGIAPHVKNKLLKKYNIDSINLSKQSTGLAYPRFFNWPQTIAKALNDNPNIKVLVVFLGPNDPWDMPPKTGYKYVKFKSEDWEKVYRERINDIISTARQHNVDVIWVGPPNMRKNTLSDGMKFLRSLYQSEVESNGEIYFSVNDVFKYKGDNYSDYIGDESSTIKLRSGDGIHFSSKGQQLIAEKVFSLIHFEAEEEKEPHETEQSASS
;
A
#
# COMPACT_ATOMS: atom_id res chain seq x y z
N MET A 1 -53.88 -11.71 38.20
CA MET A 1 -53.78 -10.72 37.10
C MET A 1 -52.41 -10.07 37.16
N LEU A 2 -51.66 -10.04 36.05
CA LEU A 2 -50.41 -9.28 35.99
C LEU A 2 -50.74 -7.79 36.17
N THR A 3 -50.13 -7.13 37.15
CA THR A 3 -50.34 -5.71 37.43
C THR A 3 -49.94 -4.86 36.22
N SER A 4 -50.58 -3.69 36.06
CA SER A 4 -50.29 -2.74 34.96
C SER A 4 -48.79 -2.42 34.86
N GLU A 5 -48.12 -2.30 36.00
CA GLU A 5 -46.68 -2.07 36.10
C GLU A 5 -45.84 -3.25 35.60
N PHE A 6 -46.25 -4.50 35.85
CA PHE A 6 -45.54 -5.66 35.31
C PHE A 6 -45.61 -5.69 33.77
N LYS A 7 -46.79 -5.42 33.19
CA LYS A 7 -46.94 -5.38 31.72
C LYS A 7 -46.07 -4.29 31.09
N LYS A 8 -46.03 -3.09 31.68
CA LYS A 8 -45.17 -2.00 31.23
C LYS A 8 -43.69 -2.35 31.31
N ASN A 9 -43.26 -2.95 32.42
CA ASN A 9 -41.86 -3.36 32.59
C ASN A 9 -41.47 -4.46 31.60
N LEU A 10 -42.33 -5.45 31.36
CA LEU A 10 -42.08 -6.50 30.39
C LEU A 10 -41.91 -5.93 28.96
N ILE A 11 -42.75 -4.95 28.58
CA ILE A 11 -42.65 -4.27 27.29
C ILE A 11 -41.31 -3.51 27.19
N LYS A 12 -40.93 -2.76 28.22
CA LYS A 12 -39.64 -2.04 28.25
C LYS A 12 -38.45 -2.98 28.16
N THR A 13 -38.46 -4.09 28.91
CA THR A 13 -37.41 -5.11 28.84
C THR A 13 -37.33 -5.70 27.42
N GLY A 14 -38.47 -6.02 26.80
CA GLY A 14 -38.52 -6.48 25.42
C GLY A 14 -37.94 -5.45 24.44
N GLN A 15 -38.30 -4.17 24.58
CA GLN A 15 -37.75 -3.09 23.76
C GLN A 15 -36.23 -2.97 23.90
N VAL A 16 -35.71 -3.00 25.13
CA VAL A 16 -34.26 -2.95 25.37
C VAL A 16 -33.55 -4.14 24.73
N LEU A 17 -34.09 -5.35 24.86
CA LEU A 17 -33.52 -6.54 24.24
C LEU A 17 -33.47 -6.43 22.70
N VAL A 18 -34.54 -5.91 22.09
CA VAL A 18 -34.58 -5.67 20.64
C VAL A 18 -33.54 -4.65 20.21
N ILE A 19 -33.41 -3.53 20.94
CA ILE A 19 -32.43 -2.48 20.65
C ILE A 19 -31.01 -3.05 20.73
N VAL A 20 -30.68 -3.78 21.79
CA VAL A 20 -29.35 -4.39 21.97
C VAL A 20 -29.05 -5.38 20.85
N LEU A 21 -30.02 -6.21 20.47
CA LEU A 21 -29.86 -7.19 19.39
C LEU A 21 -29.63 -6.49 18.04
N LEU A 22 -30.43 -5.48 17.70
CA LEU A 22 -30.29 -4.73 16.46
C LEU A 22 -28.96 -3.96 16.40
N ALA A 23 -28.57 -3.31 17.49
CA ALA A 23 -27.29 -2.62 17.59
C ALA A 23 -26.12 -3.60 17.45
N GLY A 24 -26.20 -4.78 18.07
CA GLY A 24 -25.21 -5.84 17.92
C GLY A 24 -25.07 -6.32 16.49
N LEU A 25 -26.18 -6.58 15.80
CA LEU A 25 -26.16 -6.96 14.38
C LEU A 25 -25.58 -5.86 13.49
N LEU A 26 -25.94 -4.59 13.75
CA LEU A 26 -25.40 -3.45 13.01
C LEU A 26 -23.89 -3.29 13.23
N LEU A 27 -23.40 -3.50 14.45
CA LEU A 27 -21.96 -3.46 14.74
C LEU A 27 -21.22 -4.60 14.05
N ILE A 28 -21.78 -5.81 14.03
CA ILE A 28 -21.20 -6.95 13.30
C ILE A 28 -21.15 -6.65 11.80
N TRP A 29 -22.24 -6.12 11.24
CA TRP A 29 -22.35 -5.76 9.83
C TRP A 29 -21.36 -4.66 9.43
N LEU A 30 -21.25 -3.59 10.23
CA LEU A 30 -20.30 -2.50 10.00
C LEU A 30 -18.84 -2.99 10.14
N ASN A 31 -18.55 -3.80 11.14
CA ASN A 31 -17.17 -4.22 11.47
C ASN A 31 -16.83 -5.61 10.94
N GLN A 32 -17.57 -6.13 9.97
CA GLN A 32 -17.49 -7.52 9.50
C GLN A 32 -16.07 -7.94 9.11
N GLY A 33 -15.31 -7.07 8.42
CA GLY A 33 -13.93 -7.37 8.02
C GLY A 33 -12.96 -7.45 9.20
N SER A 34 -13.10 -6.54 10.17
CA SER A 34 -12.30 -6.58 11.41
C SER A 34 -12.64 -7.80 12.27
N LEU A 35 -13.92 -8.14 12.36
CA LEU A 35 -14.42 -9.29 13.08
C LEU A 35 -13.97 -10.60 12.41
N GLU A 36 -13.95 -10.65 11.08
CA GLU A 36 -13.45 -11.78 10.30
C GLU A 36 -11.96 -12.02 10.51
N ARG A 37 -11.15 -10.95 10.46
CA ARG A 37 -9.72 -11.03 10.79
C ARG A 37 -9.49 -11.55 12.20
N PHE A 38 -10.17 -10.97 13.20
CA PHE A 38 -10.05 -11.42 14.58
C PHE A 38 -10.45 -12.88 14.75
N TRP A 39 -11.56 -13.30 14.12
CA TRP A 39 -12.05 -14.66 14.22
C TRP A 39 -11.09 -15.66 13.59
N GLN A 40 -10.60 -15.38 12.38
CA GLN A 40 -9.61 -16.22 11.71
C GLN A 40 -8.30 -16.30 12.50
N GLN A 41 -7.85 -15.19 13.10
CA GLN A 41 -6.65 -15.15 13.93
C GLN A 41 -6.81 -15.92 15.25
N LYS A 42 -7.98 -15.80 15.91
CA LYS A 42 -8.21 -16.38 17.24
C LYS A 42 -8.65 -17.84 17.20
N TYR A 43 -9.49 -18.20 16.24
CA TYR A 43 -10.13 -19.52 16.18
C TYR A 43 -9.61 -20.38 15.03
N HIS A 44 -8.79 -19.83 14.13
CA HIS A 44 -8.21 -20.56 12.99
C HIS A 44 -9.29 -21.29 12.17
N GLN A 45 -10.40 -20.61 11.89
CA GLN A 45 -11.49 -21.09 11.06
C GLN A 45 -12.16 -19.91 10.35
N ASP A 46 -12.91 -20.19 9.29
CA ASP A 46 -13.79 -19.19 8.67
C ASP A 46 -14.83 -18.70 9.69
N THR A 47 -15.30 -17.47 9.51
CA THR A 47 -16.37 -16.94 10.36
C THR A 47 -17.68 -17.68 10.11
N PRO A 48 -18.58 -17.75 11.11
CA PRO A 48 -19.93 -18.26 10.92
C PRO A 48 -20.69 -17.56 9.77
N TRP A 49 -20.32 -16.32 9.46
CA TRP A 49 -20.93 -15.50 8.41
C TRP A 49 -20.14 -15.46 7.08
N ALA A 50 -19.07 -16.24 6.91
CA ALA A 50 -18.23 -16.17 5.70
C ALA A 50 -19.03 -16.39 4.40
N LYS A 51 -20.12 -17.16 4.45
CA LYS A 51 -21.02 -17.39 3.30
C LYS A 51 -21.81 -16.15 2.85
N MET A 52 -21.85 -15.10 3.65
CA MET A 52 -22.52 -13.85 3.31
C MET A 52 -21.63 -12.91 2.48
N ALA A 53 -20.32 -13.18 2.40
CA ALA A 53 -19.40 -12.42 1.55
C ALA A 53 -19.82 -12.48 0.08
N GLY A 54 -19.84 -11.33 -0.61
CA GLY A 54 -20.33 -11.20 -1.99
C GLY A 54 -21.82 -10.85 -2.09
N ASN A 55 -22.53 -10.76 -0.96
CA ASN A 55 -23.87 -10.19 -0.93
C ASN A 55 -23.76 -8.64 -0.87
N PRO A 56 -24.38 -7.89 -1.81
CA PRO A 56 -24.24 -6.43 -1.83
C PRO A 56 -24.68 -5.71 -0.55
N ILE A 57 -25.70 -6.22 0.15
CA ILE A 57 -26.17 -5.64 1.41
C ILE A 57 -25.16 -5.89 2.51
N TRP A 58 -24.60 -7.10 2.58
CA TRP A 58 -23.54 -7.45 3.54
C TRP A 58 -22.29 -6.61 3.27
N ASP A 59 -21.78 -6.62 2.04
CA ASP A 59 -20.55 -5.94 1.64
C ASP A 59 -20.62 -4.42 1.82
N TYR A 60 -21.81 -3.82 1.70
CA TYR A 60 -22.02 -2.39 1.94
C TYR A 60 -21.61 -1.94 3.36
N GLY A 61 -21.73 -2.81 4.36
CA GLY A 61 -21.26 -2.52 5.72
C GLY A 61 -19.76 -2.27 5.79
N ALA A 62 -18.97 -3.11 5.10
CA ALA A 62 -17.53 -2.92 4.99
C ALA A 62 -17.18 -1.64 4.21
N TYR A 63 -17.89 -1.35 3.11
CA TYR A 63 -17.65 -0.12 2.35
C TYR A 63 -17.92 1.14 3.17
N LEU A 64 -18.99 1.14 3.98
CA LEU A 64 -19.27 2.25 4.89
C LEU A 64 -18.20 2.41 5.96
N HIS A 65 -17.72 1.32 6.55
CA HIS A 65 -16.66 1.36 7.54
C HIS A 65 -15.35 1.89 6.94
N ASP A 66 -14.91 1.34 5.81
CA ASP A 66 -13.70 1.77 5.11
C ASP A 66 -13.82 3.25 4.68
N GLY A 67 -14.97 3.64 4.13
CA GLY A 67 -15.25 5.04 3.77
C GLY A 67 -15.23 5.98 4.97
N ALA A 68 -15.73 5.56 6.13
CA ALA A 68 -15.69 6.36 7.36
C ALA A 68 -14.26 6.51 7.90
N LEU A 69 -13.45 5.45 7.83
CA LEU A 69 -12.03 5.51 8.19
C LEU A 69 -11.23 6.45 7.28
N GLU A 70 -11.45 6.37 5.97
CA GLU A 70 -10.80 7.27 5.01
C GLU A 70 -11.29 8.71 5.15
N ALA A 71 -12.58 8.93 5.39
CA ALA A 71 -13.08 10.27 5.69
C ALA A 71 -12.45 10.84 6.98
N GLY A 72 -12.25 10.00 8.00
CA GLY A 72 -11.55 10.38 9.23
C GLY A 72 -10.06 10.68 8.99
N SER A 73 -9.37 9.89 8.17
CA SER A 73 -7.97 10.12 7.82
C SER A 73 -7.81 11.45 7.07
N VAL A 74 -8.69 11.73 6.10
CA VAL A 74 -8.74 13.00 5.38
C VAL A 74 -9.07 14.16 6.32
N PHE A 75 -10.07 14.01 7.19
CA PHE A 75 -10.39 15.04 8.18
C PHE A 75 -9.19 15.37 9.07
N THR A 76 -8.50 14.36 9.60
CA THR A 76 -7.32 14.58 10.45
C THR A 76 -6.16 15.20 9.67
N TYR A 77 -5.97 14.83 8.40
CA TYR A 77 -5.02 15.46 7.50
C TYR A 77 -5.31 16.97 7.30
N HIS A 78 -6.58 17.35 7.13
CA HIS A 78 -6.97 18.76 7.03
C HIS A 78 -6.90 19.48 8.39
N ALA A 79 -7.41 18.88 9.46
CA ALA A 79 -7.52 19.48 10.79
C ALA A 79 -6.16 19.64 11.49
N SER A 80 -5.17 18.81 11.17
CA SER A 80 -3.80 18.91 11.70
C SER A 80 -3.02 20.10 11.13
N GLY A 81 -3.54 20.80 10.12
CA GLY A 81 -2.82 21.85 9.42
C GLY A 81 -1.79 21.35 8.40
N GLN A 82 -1.61 20.03 8.27
CA GLN A 82 -0.68 19.42 7.30
C GLN A 82 -1.03 19.81 5.87
N LYS A 83 -2.33 19.83 5.52
CA LYS A 83 -2.80 20.29 4.22
C LYS A 83 -2.43 21.76 3.93
N ALA A 84 -2.57 22.65 4.90
CA ALA A 84 -2.22 24.06 4.72
C ALA A 84 -0.72 24.26 4.48
N GLN A 85 0.12 23.47 5.17
CA GLN A 85 1.57 23.44 4.92
C GLN A 85 1.87 22.92 3.52
N ASP A 86 1.23 21.83 3.10
CA ASP A 86 1.40 21.25 1.77
C ASP A 86 0.95 22.22 0.66
N ASP A 87 -0.13 22.98 0.88
CA ASP A 87 -0.68 23.97 -0.05
C ASP A 87 0.18 25.22 -0.18
N GLN A 88 0.74 25.73 0.94
CA GLN A 88 1.72 26.82 0.90
C GLN A 88 2.94 26.41 0.07
N GLN A 89 3.44 25.20 0.29
CA GLN A 89 4.56 24.65 -0.46
C GLN A 89 4.22 24.45 -1.95
N ALA A 90 3.00 24.00 -2.27
CA ALA A 90 2.52 23.85 -3.64
C ALA A 90 2.34 25.20 -4.35
N ALA A 91 1.91 26.24 -3.63
CA ALA A 91 1.77 27.59 -4.16
C ALA A 91 3.13 28.25 -4.44
N GLU A 92 4.12 28.05 -3.57
CA GLU A 92 5.51 28.47 -3.82
C GLU A 92 6.09 27.80 -5.08
N LEU A 93 5.81 26.50 -5.27
CA LEU A 93 6.16 25.74 -6.48
C LEU A 93 5.43 26.24 -7.73
N ALA A 94 4.14 26.57 -7.63
CA ALA A 94 3.36 27.13 -8.73
C ALA A 94 3.85 28.53 -9.13
N LEU A 95 4.30 29.34 -8.16
CA LEU A 95 4.89 30.65 -8.39
C LEU A 95 6.26 30.53 -9.08
N ALA A 96 7.07 29.54 -8.68
CA ALA A 96 8.35 29.22 -9.33
C ALA A 96 8.19 28.78 -10.79
N ASN A 97 7.05 28.17 -11.14
CA ASN A 97 6.75 27.66 -12.47
C ASN A 97 6.02 28.67 -13.39
N LYS A 98 5.70 29.88 -12.90
CA LYS A 98 4.80 30.86 -13.54
C LYS A 98 5.34 31.48 -14.85
N ASN A 99 6.62 31.27 -15.18
CA ASN A 99 7.24 31.77 -16.42
C ASN A 99 7.22 30.78 -17.59
N LYS A 100 6.57 29.61 -17.47
CA LYS A 100 6.34 28.68 -18.59
C LYS A 100 4.89 28.80 -19.11
N LYS A 101 4.73 29.24 -20.37
CA LYS A 101 3.45 29.52 -21.04
C LYS A 101 2.60 28.23 -21.15
N LEU A 102 1.38 28.20 -20.59
CA LEU A 102 0.43 27.08 -20.70
C LEU A 102 -0.48 27.22 -21.94
N SER A 103 -0.36 26.28 -22.87
CA SER A 103 -1.44 25.84 -23.76
C SER A 103 -1.84 24.43 -23.30
N PHE A 104 -3.13 24.06 -23.41
CA PHE A 104 -3.48 22.65 -23.22
C PHE A 104 -2.81 21.84 -24.34
N PRO A 105 -2.06 20.77 -23.99
CA PRO A 105 -1.42 19.93 -24.99
C PRO A 105 -2.47 19.27 -25.88
N ASP A 106 -2.16 19.09 -27.16
CA ASP A 106 -3.06 18.45 -28.14
C ASP A 106 -3.56 17.07 -27.66
N GLY A 107 -2.74 16.34 -26.89
CA GLY A 107 -3.11 15.06 -26.27
C GLY A 107 -4.20 15.15 -25.21
N PHE A 108 -4.37 16.31 -24.55
CA PHE A 108 -5.45 16.54 -23.58
C PHE A 108 -6.79 16.79 -24.29
N GLN A 109 -6.74 17.39 -25.49
CA GLN A 109 -7.88 17.54 -26.39
C GLN A 109 -8.29 16.18 -27.00
N VAL A 110 -7.31 15.31 -27.26
CA VAL A 110 -7.52 13.89 -27.67
C VAL A 110 -8.04 13.02 -26.51
N GLY A 111 -7.67 13.30 -25.26
CA GLY A 111 -8.15 12.55 -24.08
C GLY A 111 -9.65 12.73 -23.81
N LEU A 112 -10.19 13.93 -24.04
CA LEU A 112 -11.63 14.21 -24.01
C LEU A 112 -12.41 13.43 -25.10
N HIS A 113 -11.73 13.11 -26.21
CA HIS A 113 -12.24 12.29 -27.31
C HIS A 113 -12.42 10.81 -26.94
N PHE A 114 -11.66 10.30 -25.96
CA PHE A 114 -11.63 8.87 -25.60
C PHE A 114 -12.66 8.49 -24.52
N MET A 115 -13.10 9.46 -23.72
CA MET A 115 -13.91 9.20 -22.53
C MET A 115 -15.42 9.04 -22.79
N ASN A 116 -15.95 9.50 -23.94
CA ASN A 116 -17.41 9.54 -24.21
C ASN A 116 -17.89 9.02 -25.58
N GLY A 117 -17.02 8.52 -26.46
CA GLY A 117 -17.42 7.66 -27.60
C GLY A 117 -18.16 8.30 -28.79
N TYR A 118 -17.99 9.59 -29.10
CA TYR A 118 -18.52 10.22 -30.33
C TYR A 118 -17.48 10.26 -31.47
N ILE A 119 -17.93 10.25 -32.73
CA ILE A 119 -17.08 10.27 -33.93
C ILE A 119 -17.49 11.47 -34.82
N TYR A 120 -16.53 12.39 -35.06
CA TYR A 120 -16.53 13.69 -35.83
C TYR A 120 -16.79 15.02 -35.05
N PRO A 121 -16.22 16.17 -35.51
CA PRO A 121 -15.37 17.08 -34.73
C PRO A 121 -16.13 18.02 -33.78
N ALA A 122 -15.46 18.37 -32.68
CA ALA A 122 -16.00 19.01 -31.48
C ALA A 122 -16.16 20.54 -31.58
N ASP A 123 -16.66 21.05 -32.70
CA ASP A 123 -16.93 22.48 -32.84
C ASP A 123 -18.37 22.84 -32.39
N SER A 124 -19.19 21.86 -32.00
CA SER A 124 -20.64 22.05 -31.76
C SER A 124 -21.22 21.49 -30.46
N LEU A 125 -20.44 21.07 -29.47
CA LEU A 125 -20.98 20.53 -28.21
C LEU A 125 -21.14 21.62 -27.13
N SER A 126 -22.36 22.11 -26.96
CA SER A 126 -22.76 23.09 -25.93
C SER A 126 -23.37 22.41 -24.69
N ILE A 127 -22.63 21.55 -24.00
CA ILE A 127 -23.10 20.94 -22.74
C ILE A 127 -22.03 21.09 -21.65
N THR A 128 -22.47 21.53 -20.47
CA THR A 128 -21.61 21.84 -19.33
C THR A 128 -21.78 20.84 -18.18
N PHE A 129 -20.77 20.78 -17.31
CA PHE A 129 -20.85 20.11 -16.02
C PHE A 129 -22.06 20.63 -15.20
N PRO A 130 -22.87 19.78 -14.54
CA PRO A 130 -22.58 18.41 -14.10
C PRO A 130 -23.31 17.32 -14.91
N GLU A 131 -23.88 17.63 -16.07
CA GLU A 131 -24.63 16.64 -16.88
C GLU A 131 -23.79 15.44 -17.33
N LEU A 132 -22.46 15.59 -17.36
CA LEU A 132 -21.50 14.53 -17.65
C LEU A 132 -21.40 13.41 -16.59
N LEU A 133 -22.00 13.59 -15.40
CA LEU A 133 -21.83 12.64 -14.28
C LEU A 133 -22.89 11.52 -14.19
N LYS A 134 -23.89 11.49 -15.06
CA LYS A 134 -24.93 10.44 -15.02
C LYS A 134 -24.56 9.27 -15.96
N ARG A 135 -24.27 8.07 -15.41
CA ARG A 135 -23.83 6.88 -16.16
C ARG A 135 -24.82 5.70 -16.03
N PRO A 136 -25.13 4.93 -17.10
CA PRO A 136 -25.76 3.61 -16.96
C PRO A 136 -24.70 2.51 -16.71
N GLN A 137 -24.98 1.56 -15.82
CA GLN A 137 -24.08 0.47 -15.44
C GLN A 137 -23.89 -0.57 -16.55
N ALA A 138 -22.64 -0.99 -16.81
CA ALA A 138 -22.31 -2.12 -17.67
C ALA A 138 -21.71 -3.29 -16.85
N ARG A 139 -22.33 -4.46 -17.01
CA ARG A 139 -22.05 -5.77 -16.38
C ARG A 139 -20.67 -6.33 -16.79
N ALA A 140 -19.90 -6.82 -15.82
CA ALA A 140 -18.67 -7.59 -16.06
C ALA A 140 -19.01 -9.01 -16.55
N LYS A 141 -18.43 -9.43 -17.69
CA LYS A 141 -18.29 -10.85 -18.06
C LYS A 141 -16.90 -11.34 -17.67
N SER A 142 -16.88 -12.47 -16.97
CA SER A 142 -15.70 -13.24 -16.59
C SER A 142 -14.89 -13.64 -17.83
N LEU A 143 -13.60 -13.30 -17.84
CA LEU A 143 -12.62 -13.84 -18.78
C LEU A 143 -11.67 -14.77 -18.02
N LYS A 144 -11.91 -16.08 -18.15
CA LYS A 144 -10.88 -17.11 -17.97
C LYS A 144 -9.93 -17.00 -19.17
N GLY A 145 -8.72 -16.52 -18.95
CA GLY A 145 -7.66 -16.46 -19.96
C GLY A 145 -6.41 -17.15 -19.45
N ASN A 146 -5.91 -18.10 -20.23
CA ASN A 146 -4.73 -18.92 -19.97
C ASN A 146 -3.47 -18.06 -19.77
N LEU A 147 -2.82 -18.21 -18.61
CA LEU A 147 -1.50 -17.63 -18.27
C LEU A 147 -0.32 -18.49 -18.77
N SER A 148 -0.48 -19.21 -19.89
CA SER A 148 0.62 -19.97 -20.51
C SER A 148 1.30 -19.09 -21.56
N HIS A 149 2.61 -18.91 -21.42
CA HIS A 149 3.54 -18.14 -22.27
C HIS A 149 3.85 -16.69 -21.84
N LEU A 150 4.42 -16.52 -20.65
CA LEU A 150 5.52 -15.56 -20.47
C LEU A 150 6.79 -16.39 -20.30
N ALA A 151 7.64 -16.41 -21.34
CA ALA A 151 8.93 -17.07 -21.28
C ALA A 151 9.76 -16.43 -20.16
N ILE A 152 10.08 -17.22 -19.14
CA ILE A 152 10.81 -16.77 -17.95
C ILE A 152 12.24 -16.39 -18.38
N LYS A 153 12.60 -15.10 -18.29
CA LYS A 153 14.00 -14.63 -18.38
C LYS A 153 14.77 -15.03 -17.11
N GLN A 154 14.93 -16.32 -16.86
CA GLN A 154 15.59 -16.87 -15.67
C GLN A 154 17.14 -16.86 -15.74
N ASN A 155 17.72 -16.48 -16.89
CA ASN A 155 19.15 -16.62 -17.16
C ASN A 155 20.00 -15.35 -16.98
N GLN A 156 19.47 -14.27 -16.39
CA GLN A 156 20.31 -13.13 -16.04
C GLN A 156 21.04 -13.39 -14.71
N PRO A 157 22.36 -13.15 -14.63
CA PRO A 157 23.11 -13.34 -13.40
C PRO A 157 22.52 -12.45 -12.28
N ILE A 158 22.51 -12.98 -11.06
CA ILE A 158 22.14 -12.20 -9.88
C ILE A 158 23.30 -11.24 -9.59
N VAL A 159 23.04 -9.95 -9.74
CA VAL A 159 23.97 -8.87 -9.39
C VAL A 159 23.42 -8.18 -8.15
N GLU A 160 24.24 -8.07 -7.12
CA GLU A 160 23.88 -7.38 -5.89
C GLU A 160 23.68 -5.88 -6.13
N LYS A 161 22.54 -5.36 -5.67
CA LYS A 161 22.18 -3.95 -5.77
C LYS A 161 22.25 -3.30 -4.39
N HIS A 162 22.77 -2.08 -4.36
CA HIS A 162 22.74 -1.23 -3.17
C HIS A 162 21.91 0.04 -3.37
N ILE A 163 21.58 0.35 -4.62
CA ILE A 163 20.82 1.52 -5.08
C ILE A 163 19.91 1.06 -6.22
N ALA A 164 18.69 1.57 -6.26
CA ALA A 164 17.75 1.40 -7.36
C ALA A 164 17.79 2.65 -8.25
N ASN A 165 18.12 2.47 -9.52
CA ASN A 165 18.24 3.60 -10.45
C ASN A 165 16.89 3.88 -11.11
N ILE A 166 16.60 5.17 -11.32
CA ILE A 166 15.40 5.62 -12.00
C ILE A 166 15.71 6.78 -12.93
N GLU A 167 15.06 6.80 -14.08
CA GLU A 167 15.19 7.85 -15.10
C GLU A 167 13.90 8.69 -15.19
N LYS A 168 13.96 9.75 -16.00
CA LYS A 168 12.79 10.60 -16.26
C LYS A 168 11.66 9.79 -16.91
N GLY A 169 10.44 9.95 -16.36
CA GLY A 169 9.24 9.26 -16.86
C GLY A 169 9.04 7.85 -16.31
N GLN A 170 10.03 7.30 -15.60
CA GLN A 170 9.88 6.06 -14.84
C GLN A 170 9.20 6.32 -13.49
N GLN A 171 8.68 5.28 -12.85
CA GLN A 171 7.85 5.37 -11.65
C GLN A 171 8.29 4.42 -10.54
N VAL A 172 7.94 4.77 -9.31
CA VAL A 172 8.09 3.92 -8.13
C VAL A 172 6.73 3.37 -7.71
N LEU A 173 6.65 2.07 -7.44
CA LEU A 173 5.49 1.40 -6.89
C LEU A 173 5.68 1.14 -5.40
N PHE A 174 4.72 1.54 -4.58
CA PHE A 174 4.69 1.27 -3.15
C PHE A 174 3.64 0.20 -2.83
N ALA A 175 4.09 -0.92 -2.29
CA ALA A 175 3.27 -2.05 -1.87
C ALA A 175 3.45 -2.33 -0.38
N GLY A 176 2.37 -2.49 0.37
CA GLY A 176 2.47 -2.77 1.79
C GLY A 176 1.24 -2.49 2.61
N ASP A 177 1.35 -2.71 3.92
CA ASP A 177 0.23 -2.58 4.85
C ASP A 177 0.13 -1.15 5.44
N SER A 178 -0.39 -1.01 6.66
CA SER A 178 -0.48 0.27 7.36
C SER A 178 0.88 0.93 7.58
N MET A 179 1.97 0.16 7.62
CA MET A 179 3.33 0.72 7.70
C MET A 179 3.71 1.45 6.41
N MET A 180 3.39 0.86 5.25
CA MET A 180 3.62 1.50 3.95
C MET A 180 2.75 2.74 3.78
N GLN A 181 1.49 2.70 4.21
CA GLN A 181 0.62 3.88 4.17
C GLN A 181 1.23 5.08 4.91
N GLY A 182 1.95 4.82 6.00
CA GLY A 182 2.65 5.86 6.75
C GLY A 182 3.83 6.49 6.00
N ILE A 183 4.53 5.76 5.12
CA ILE A 183 5.78 6.24 4.50
C ILE A 183 5.65 6.61 3.01
N ALA A 184 4.78 5.93 2.25
CA ALA A 184 4.66 6.12 0.81
C ALA A 184 4.35 7.57 0.42
N PRO A 185 3.44 8.31 1.11
CA PRO A 185 3.17 9.71 0.79
C PRO A 185 4.41 10.59 0.85
N HIS A 186 5.29 10.38 1.83
CA HIS A 186 6.52 11.16 1.99
C HIS A 186 7.51 10.89 0.85
N VAL A 187 7.74 9.62 0.49
CA VAL A 187 8.66 9.27 -0.60
C VAL A 187 8.11 9.77 -1.94
N LYS A 188 6.82 9.56 -2.20
CA LYS A 188 6.13 10.07 -3.41
C LYS A 188 6.29 11.58 -3.56
N ASN A 189 6.04 12.33 -2.48
CA ASN A 189 6.15 13.79 -2.51
C ASN A 189 7.59 14.25 -2.79
N LYS A 190 8.60 13.57 -2.23
CA LYS A 190 10.01 13.87 -2.51
C LYS A 190 10.40 13.57 -3.96
N LEU A 191 9.98 12.43 -4.51
CA LEU A 191 10.23 12.05 -5.92
C LEU A 191 9.58 13.06 -6.88
N LEU A 192 8.34 13.46 -6.61
CA LEU A 192 7.63 14.46 -7.42
C LEU A 192 8.33 15.82 -7.35
N LYS A 193 8.64 16.32 -6.15
CA LYS A 193 9.26 17.64 -5.98
C LYS A 193 10.66 17.74 -6.55
N LYS A 194 11.49 16.70 -6.37
CA LYS A 194 12.91 16.74 -6.74
C LYS A 194 13.16 16.33 -8.19
N TYR A 195 12.39 15.35 -8.69
CA TYR A 195 12.66 14.72 -9.99
C TYR A 195 11.44 14.72 -10.93
N ASN A 196 10.31 15.31 -10.54
CA ASN A 196 9.06 15.29 -11.31
C ASN A 196 8.59 13.85 -11.66
N ILE A 197 8.85 12.90 -10.76
CA ILE A 197 8.44 11.50 -10.90
C ILE A 197 7.14 11.28 -10.12
N ASP A 198 6.04 11.03 -10.84
CA ASP A 198 4.81 10.55 -10.22
C ASP A 198 4.85 9.04 -10.00
N SER A 199 4.38 8.59 -8.85
CA SER A 199 4.58 7.24 -8.33
C SER A 199 3.27 6.64 -7.85
N ILE A 200 3.16 5.32 -7.80
CA ILE A 200 1.90 4.61 -7.51
C ILE A 200 1.95 4.06 -6.09
N ASN A 201 0.93 4.37 -5.28
CA ASN A 201 0.79 3.81 -3.93
C ASN A 201 -0.40 2.86 -3.87
N LEU A 202 -0.15 1.57 -3.67
CA LEU A 202 -1.18 0.54 -3.53
C LEU A 202 -1.36 0.09 -2.07
N SER A 203 -0.73 0.75 -1.11
CA SER A 203 -0.73 0.30 0.28
C SER A 203 -2.13 0.20 0.88
N LYS A 204 -2.36 -0.89 1.64
CA LYS A 204 -3.68 -1.27 2.14
C LYS A 204 -3.59 -1.85 3.55
N GLN A 205 -4.31 -1.23 4.48
CA GLN A 205 -4.34 -1.67 5.89
C GLN A 205 -4.77 -3.12 6.07
N SER A 206 -4.28 -3.73 7.14
CA SER A 206 -4.66 -5.08 7.58
C SER A 206 -4.44 -6.16 6.52
N THR A 207 -3.49 -5.94 5.60
CA THR A 207 -3.06 -6.93 4.60
C THR A 207 -1.68 -7.48 4.96
N GLY A 208 -1.31 -8.58 4.32
CA GLY A 208 -0.06 -9.29 4.56
C GLY A 208 0.11 -10.41 3.55
N LEU A 209 1.20 -11.15 3.65
CA LEU A 209 1.46 -12.29 2.77
C LEU A 209 0.80 -13.57 3.25
N ALA A 210 0.39 -13.70 4.52
CA ALA A 210 -0.11 -14.95 5.10
C ALA A 210 -1.52 -15.34 4.60
N TYR A 211 -2.39 -14.37 4.28
CA TYR A 211 -3.81 -14.57 3.96
C TYR A 211 -4.19 -14.08 2.54
N PRO A 212 -3.76 -14.75 1.46
CA PRO A 212 -3.97 -14.28 0.09
C PRO A 212 -5.43 -14.27 -0.38
N ARG A 213 -6.34 -14.98 0.32
CA ARG A 213 -7.79 -14.92 0.02
C ARG A 213 -8.38 -13.55 0.35
N PHE A 214 -7.86 -12.87 1.38
CA PHE A 214 -8.30 -11.52 1.74
C PHE A 214 -7.66 -10.48 0.83
N PHE A 215 -6.35 -10.57 0.64
CA PHE A 215 -5.62 -9.70 -0.27
C PHE A 215 -4.36 -10.39 -0.77
N ASN A 216 -4.22 -10.52 -2.09
CA ASN A 216 -3.10 -11.22 -2.71
C ASN A 216 -2.06 -10.20 -3.22
N TRP A 217 -1.04 -9.95 -2.41
CA TRP A 217 0.07 -9.04 -2.78
C TRP A 217 0.84 -9.49 -4.04
N PRO A 218 1.29 -10.76 -4.16
CA PRO A 218 1.93 -11.24 -5.39
C PRO A 218 1.12 -10.95 -6.66
N GLN A 219 -0.18 -11.28 -6.65
CA GLN A 219 -1.06 -11.02 -7.80
C GLN A 219 -1.29 -9.52 -8.04
N THR A 220 -1.44 -8.73 -6.98
CA THR A 220 -1.64 -7.28 -7.08
C THR A 220 -0.42 -6.60 -7.69
N ILE A 221 0.78 -6.96 -7.24
CA ILE A 221 2.04 -6.44 -7.77
C ILE A 221 2.22 -6.87 -9.22
N ALA A 222 2.01 -8.15 -9.54
CA ALA A 222 2.08 -8.63 -10.93
C ALA A 222 1.14 -7.84 -11.84
N LYS A 223 -0.10 -7.61 -11.42
CA LYS A 223 -1.04 -6.80 -12.19
C LYS A 223 -0.54 -5.36 -12.38
N ALA A 224 -0.07 -4.73 -11.32
CA ALA A 224 0.43 -3.35 -11.39
C ALA A 224 1.61 -3.20 -12.35
N LEU A 225 2.56 -4.13 -12.32
CA LEU A 225 3.73 -4.12 -13.20
C LEU A 225 3.36 -4.42 -14.66
N ASN A 226 2.37 -5.27 -14.91
CA ASN A 226 1.85 -5.52 -16.26
C ASN A 226 1.11 -4.30 -16.84
N ASP A 227 0.30 -3.65 -16.02
CA ASP A 227 -0.50 -2.49 -16.45
C ASP A 227 0.35 -1.21 -16.61
N ASN A 228 1.51 -1.14 -15.94
CA ASN A 228 2.34 0.08 -15.87
C ASN A 228 3.83 -0.26 -16.13
N PRO A 229 4.25 -0.38 -17.41
CA PRO A 229 5.62 -0.76 -17.77
C PRO A 229 6.71 0.26 -17.37
N ASN A 230 6.30 1.48 -17.02
CA ASN A 230 7.20 2.55 -16.54
C ASN A 230 7.60 2.39 -15.08
N ILE A 231 6.98 1.48 -14.33
CA ILE A 231 7.45 1.16 -12.97
C ILE A 231 8.83 0.51 -13.12
N LYS A 232 9.82 1.05 -12.41
CA LYS A 232 11.20 0.52 -12.37
C LYS A 232 11.75 0.28 -10.97
N VAL A 233 11.05 0.77 -9.95
CA VAL A 233 11.36 0.47 -8.55
C VAL A 233 10.09 0.03 -7.84
N LEU A 234 10.16 -1.08 -7.12
CA LEU A 234 9.14 -1.60 -6.21
C LEU A 234 9.65 -1.48 -4.77
N VAL A 235 8.94 -0.72 -3.94
CA VAL A 235 9.18 -0.67 -2.50
C VAL A 235 8.15 -1.53 -1.79
N VAL A 236 8.60 -2.49 -0.98
CA VAL A 236 7.74 -3.39 -0.18
C VAL A 236 7.92 -3.11 1.30
N PHE A 237 6.81 -2.91 2.03
CA PHE A 237 6.84 -2.75 3.49
C PHE A 237 5.62 -3.40 4.16
N LEU A 238 5.83 -4.58 4.74
CA LEU A 238 4.80 -5.49 5.26
C LEU A 238 5.28 -6.18 6.54
N GLY A 239 4.34 -6.61 7.39
CA GLY A 239 4.68 -7.62 8.38
C GLY A 239 3.73 -7.81 9.56
N PRO A 240 3.28 -6.76 10.28
CA PRO A 240 2.52 -6.90 11.52
C PRO A 240 1.27 -7.78 11.46
N ASN A 241 0.71 -8.01 10.26
CA ASN A 241 -0.49 -8.82 10.04
C ASN A 241 -0.21 -10.31 9.77
N ASP A 242 1.06 -10.72 9.67
CA ASP A 242 1.49 -12.05 9.21
C ASP A 242 1.98 -13.04 10.29
N PRO A 243 2.38 -12.65 11.53
CA PRO A 243 2.81 -13.58 12.59
C PRO A 243 1.72 -14.48 13.20
N TRP A 244 0.98 -15.20 12.35
CA TRP A 244 -0.13 -16.07 12.70
C TRP A 244 -0.13 -17.30 11.80
N ASP A 245 -0.85 -18.34 12.22
CA ASP A 245 -1.04 -19.54 11.41
C ASP A 245 -1.65 -19.18 10.05
N MET A 246 -1.28 -19.90 8.99
CA MET A 246 -1.86 -19.72 7.66
C MET A 246 -3.07 -20.64 7.45
N PRO A 247 -4.06 -20.20 6.67
CA PRO A 247 -5.13 -21.09 6.23
C PRO A 247 -4.55 -22.24 5.39
N PRO A 248 -5.14 -23.46 5.46
CA PRO A 248 -4.69 -24.61 4.69
C PRO A 248 -4.73 -24.35 3.18
N LYS A 249 -3.71 -24.82 2.43
CA LYS A 249 -3.82 -24.99 0.97
C LYS A 249 -4.86 -26.08 0.63
N THR A 250 -4.89 -27.17 1.41
CA THR A 250 -5.84 -28.30 1.29
C THR A 250 -6.23 -28.83 2.67
N GLY A 251 -7.47 -29.30 2.83
CA GLY A 251 -7.98 -29.83 4.10
C GLY A 251 -8.36 -28.75 5.12
N TYR A 252 -8.39 -29.11 6.41
CA TYR A 252 -8.93 -28.26 7.48
C TYR A 252 -7.90 -27.76 8.50
N LYS A 253 -6.65 -28.26 8.45
CA LYS A 253 -5.63 -27.90 9.44
C LYS A 253 -4.83 -26.69 8.98
N TYR A 254 -4.82 -25.64 9.79
CA TYR A 254 -3.98 -24.48 9.57
C TYR A 254 -2.50 -24.84 9.64
N VAL A 255 -1.70 -24.18 8.80
CA VAL A 255 -0.24 -24.33 8.80
C VAL A 255 0.31 -23.47 9.93
N LYS A 256 0.99 -24.09 10.89
CA LYS A 256 1.41 -23.42 12.13
C LYS A 256 2.49 -22.37 11.87
N PHE A 257 2.35 -21.18 12.44
CA PHE A 257 3.37 -20.13 12.35
C PHE A 257 4.74 -20.67 12.80
N LYS A 258 5.80 -20.34 12.05
CA LYS A 258 7.19 -20.84 12.24
C LYS A 258 7.40 -22.35 12.02
N SER A 259 6.39 -23.10 11.58
CA SER A 259 6.66 -24.46 11.07
C SER A 259 7.39 -24.41 9.73
N GLU A 260 8.09 -25.49 9.38
CA GLU A 260 8.81 -25.61 8.10
C GLU A 260 7.89 -25.37 6.89
N ASP A 261 6.67 -25.92 6.92
CA ASP A 261 5.66 -25.72 5.87
C ASP A 261 5.22 -24.26 5.77
N TRP A 262 5.04 -23.57 6.91
CA TRP A 262 4.65 -22.16 6.93
C TRP A 262 5.77 -21.30 6.33
N GLU A 263 7.01 -21.55 6.76
CA GLU A 263 8.19 -20.83 6.29
C GLU A 263 8.35 -21.01 4.78
N LYS A 264 8.26 -22.25 4.28
CA LYS A 264 8.33 -22.54 2.85
C LYS A 264 7.29 -21.75 2.05
N VAL A 265 6.03 -21.78 2.47
CA VAL A 265 4.95 -21.05 1.78
C VAL A 265 5.15 -19.53 1.85
N TYR A 266 5.67 -19.01 2.95
CA TYR A 266 5.94 -17.58 3.07
C TYR A 266 7.08 -17.13 2.16
N ARG A 267 8.19 -17.89 2.12
CA ARG A 267 9.32 -17.68 1.22
C ARG A 267 8.91 -17.76 -0.24
N GLU A 268 8.07 -18.74 -0.61
CA GLU A 268 7.47 -18.83 -1.96
C GLU A 268 6.80 -17.50 -2.35
N ARG A 269 5.99 -16.92 -1.47
CA ARG A 269 5.29 -15.65 -1.74
C ARG A 269 6.21 -14.44 -1.84
N ILE A 270 7.30 -14.40 -1.07
CA ILE A 270 8.35 -13.37 -1.18
C ILE A 270 9.05 -13.51 -2.54
N ASN A 271 9.44 -14.72 -2.90
CA ASN A 271 10.12 -15.02 -4.17
C ASN A 271 9.24 -14.78 -5.39
N ASP A 272 7.93 -15.02 -5.31
CA ASP A 272 6.99 -14.69 -6.39
C ASP A 272 7.01 -13.18 -6.69
N ILE A 273 7.06 -12.34 -5.65
CA ILE A 273 7.13 -10.88 -5.79
C ILE A 273 8.46 -10.47 -6.45
N ILE A 274 9.58 -10.96 -5.92
CA ILE A 274 10.92 -10.61 -6.42
C ILE A 274 11.12 -11.10 -7.85
N SER A 275 10.72 -12.34 -8.15
CA SER A 275 10.82 -12.93 -9.49
C SER A 275 9.96 -12.18 -10.50
N THR A 276 8.75 -11.78 -10.11
CA THR A 276 7.88 -10.96 -10.96
C THR A 276 8.53 -9.60 -11.24
N ALA A 277 9.03 -8.91 -10.22
CA ALA A 277 9.73 -7.64 -10.39
C ALA A 277 10.93 -7.78 -11.35
N ARG A 278 11.75 -8.83 -11.18
CA ARG A 278 12.87 -9.15 -12.07
C ARG A 278 12.42 -9.36 -13.52
N GLN A 279 11.34 -10.09 -13.76
CA GLN A 279 10.80 -10.30 -15.12
C GLN A 279 10.41 -8.98 -15.81
N HIS A 280 10.02 -7.97 -15.04
CA HIS A 280 9.70 -6.62 -15.51
C HIS A 280 10.89 -5.66 -15.53
N ASN A 281 12.09 -6.11 -15.15
CA ASN A 281 13.27 -5.27 -14.91
C ASN A 281 12.96 -4.15 -13.90
N VAL A 282 12.41 -4.53 -12.75
CA VAL A 282 12.06 -3.66 -11.63
C VAL A 282 12.93 -4.02 -10.46
N ASP A 283 13.65 -3.03 -9.92
CA ASP A 283 14.46 -3.18 -8.71
C ASP A 283 13.55 -3.23 -7.48
N VAL A 284 13.93 -4.04 -6.49
CA VAL A 284 13.14 -4.21 -5.26
C VAL A 284 13.89 -3.61 -4.08
N ILE A 285 13.20 -2.74 -3.33
CA ILE A 285 13.61 -2.26 -2.01
C ILE A 285 12.65 -2.85 -0.99
N TRP A 286 13.12 -3.78 -0.16
CA TRP A 286 12.32 -4.39 0.90
C TRP A 286 12.67 -3.82 2.26
N VAL A 287 11.68 -3.21 2.91
CA VAL A 287 11.84 -2.55 4.21
C VAL A 287 11.55 -3.53 5.34
N GLY A 288 12.55 -3.82 6.17
CA GLY A 288 12.45 -4.66 7.36
C GLY A 288 11.77 -3.91 8.52
N PRO A 289 10.59 -4.34 9.01
CA PRO A 289 9.87 -3.62 10.07
C PRO A 289 10.60 -3.62 11.42
N PRO A 290 10.51 -2.56 12.23
CA PRO A 290 11.27 -2.51 13.48
C PRO A 290 10.68 -3.44 14.55
N ASN A 291 11.37 -3.52 15.70
CA ASN A 291 10.87 -4.21 16.88
C ASN A 291 9.51 -3.62 17.31
N MET A 292 8.68 -4.46 17.91
CA MET A 292 7.32 -4.11 18.33
C MET A 292 7.23 -4.14 19.86
N ARG A 293 6.35 -3.31 20.45
CA ARG A 293 6.26 -3.22 21.92
C ARG A 293 5.85 -4.54 22.56
N LYS A 294 4.93 -5.27 21.93
CA LYS A 294 4.48 -6.57 22.43
C LYS A 294 5.51 -7.64 22.03
N ASN A 295 6.17 -8.26 23.01
CA ASN A 295 7.22 -9.27 22.79
C ASN A 295 6.80 -10.36 21.79
N THR A 296 5.62 -10.96 21.95
CA THR A 296 5.15 -12.01 21.02
C THR A 296 5.08 -11.55 19.56
N LEU A 297 4.68 -10.29 19.33
CA LEU A 297 4.63 -9.72 17.99
C LEU A 297 6.04 -9.37 17.50
N SER A 298 6.89 -8.84 18.39
CA SER A 298 8.30 -8.55 18.07
C SER A 298 9.07 -9.81 17.68
N ASP A 299 8.87 -10.93 18.39
CA ASP A 299 9.46 -12.24 18.10
C ASP A 299 8.95 -12.82 16.77
N GLY A 300 7.69 -12.54 16.43
CA GLY A 300 7.12 -12.83 15.12
C GLY A 300 7.80 -12.01 14.04
N MET A 301 7.91 -10.70 14.25
CA MET A 301 8.57 -9.78 13.31
C MET A 301 10.05 -10.07 13.11
N LYS A 302 10.76 -10.48 14.16
CA LYS A 302 12.16 -10.91 14.07
C LYS A 302 12.30 -12.09 13.10
N PHE A 303 11.42 -13.08 13.21
CA PHE A 303 11.40 -14.22 12.30
C PHE A 303 11.05 -13.79 10.87
N LEU A 304 10.01 -12.96 10.66
CA LEU A 304 9.67 -12.48 9.32
C LEU A 304 10.80 -11.68 8.68
N ARG A 305 11.46 -10.79 9.44
CA ARG A 305 12.63 -10.03 8.96
C ARG A 305 13.76 -10.94 8.48
N SER A 306 14.06 -12.03 9.19
CA SER A 306 15.11 -12.95 8.72
C SER A 306 14.75 -13.62 7.40
N LEU A 307 13.46 -13.90 7.16
CA LEU A 307 13.01 -14.42 5.86
C LEU A 307 13.14 -13.34 4.77
N TYR A 308 12.68 -12.11 5.05
CA TYR A 308 12.80 -10.99 4.11
C TYR A 308 14.24 -10.75 3.70
N GLN A 309 15.13 -10.58 4.68
CA GLN A 309 16.54 -10.32 4.45
C GLN A 309 17.16 -11.43 3.60
N SER A 310 16.97 -12.69 4.00
CA SER A 310 17.52 -13.86 3.31
C SER A 310 17.06 -13.95 1.86
N GLU A 311 15.77 -13.80 1.56
CA GLU A 311 15.26 -13.91 0.19
C GLU A 311 15.64 -12.70 -0.67
N VAL A 312 15.60 -11.50 -0.11
CA VAL A 312 15.88 -10.26 -0.86
C VAL A 312 17.36 -10.18 -1.23
N GLU A 313 18.26 -10.39 -0.26
CA GLU A 313 19.70 -10.33 -0.49
C GLU A 313 20.19 -11.49 -1.38
N SER A 314 19.65 -12.70 -1.23
CA SER A 314 20.02 -13.83 -2.12
C SER A 314 19.57 -13.64 -3.57
N ASN A 315 18.57 -12.77 -3.81
CA ASN A 315 18.17 -12.34 -5.13
C ASN A 315 18.88 -11.04 -5.59
N GLY A 316 19.88 -10.55 -4.84
CA GLY A 316 20.64 -9.34 -5.17
C GLY A 316 19.82 -8.05 -5.10
N GLU A 317 18.66 -8.07 -4.45
CA GLU A 317 17.81 -6.90 -4.25
C GLU A 317 18.12 -6.20 -2.92
N ILE A 318 17.56 -5.01 -2.71
CA ILE A 318 17.96 -4.13 -1.62
C ILE A 318 17.09 -4.41 -0.38
N TYR A 319 17.72 -4.82 0.73
CA TYR A 319 17.09 -4.90 2.05
C TYR A 319 17.67 -3.85 2.99
N PHE A 320 16.83 -3.26 3.84
CA PHE A 320 17.33 -2.56 5.03
C PHE A 320 16.38 -2.68 6.21
N SER A 321 16.93 -2.65 7.42
CA SER A 321 16.16 -2.74 8.65
C SER A 321 15.81 -1.36 9.21
N VAL A 322 14.53 -1.15 9.56
CA VAL A 322 14.10 0.06 10.27
C VAL A 322 14.67 0.10 11.69
N ASN A 323 15.08 -1.03 12.28
CA ASN A 323 15.80 -1.01 13.56
C ASN A 323 17.10 -0.18 13.45
N ASP A 324 17.79 -0.24 12.32
CA ASP A 324 19.03 0.51 12.10
C ASP A 324 18.74 2.00 11.94
N VAL A 325 17.67 2.34 11.21
CA VAL A 325 17.17 3.72 11.06
C VAL A 325 16.80 4.31 12.41
N PHE A 326 16.18 3.51 13.28
CA PHE A 326 15.75 3.93 14.62
C PHE A 326 16.84 3.76 15.68
N LYS A 327 17.99 3.19 15.31
CA LYS A 327 19.12 2.87 16.19
C LYS A 327 18.78 1.94 17.37
N TYR A 328 17.77 1.09 17.22
CA TYR A 328 17.41 0.12 18.25
C TYR A 328 18.57 -0.85 18.48
N LYS A 329 18.76 -1.23 19.76
CA LYS A 329 19.79 -2.20 20.16
C LYS A 329 19.15 -3.57 20.36
N GLY A 330 19.60 -4.56 19.58
CA GLY A 330 19.09 -5.93 19.65
C GLY A 330 17.59 -6.01 19.37
N ASP A 331 16.88 -6.75 20.22
CA ASP A 331 15.43 -6.96 20.10
C ASP A 331 14.59 -5.92 20.88
N ASN A 332 15.24 -4.87 21.41
CA ASN A 332 14.58 -3.88 22.24
C ASN A 332 13.69 -2.93 21.42
N TYR A 333 12.52 -2.65 21.96
CA TYR A 333 11.59 -1.63 21.48
C TYR A 333 11.84 -0.31 22.22
N SER A 334 11.68 0.82 21.53
CA SER A 334 11.62 2.15 22.16
C SER A 334 10.63 3.06 21.42
N ASP A 335 9.85 3.88 22.13
CA ASP A 335 9.07 4.91 21.46
C ASP A 335 9.95 6.01 20.80
N TYR A 336 11.23 6.06 21.17
CA TYR A 336 12.22 7.09 20.81
C TYR A 336 13.39 6.51 20.00
N ILE A 337 14.25 7.38 19.48
CA ILE A 337 15.52 6.94 18.87
C ILE A 337 16.36 6.19 19.92
N GLY A 338 16.90 5.04 19.53
CA GLY A 338 17.84 4.28 20.35
C GLY A 338 17.19 3.54 21.50
N ASP A 339 17.65 3.84 22.71
CA ASP A 339 17.32 3.18 23.98
C ASP A 339 16.68 4.15 24.98
N GLU A 340 15.78 5.03 24.49
CA GLU A 340 15.06 6.05 25.29
C GLU A 340 15.92 7.20 25.84
N SER A 341 17.23 7.19 25.60
CA SER A 341 18.12 8.32 25.89
C SER A 341 17.82 9.57 25.05
N SER A 342 17.11 9.40 23.92
CA SER A 342 16.67 10.50 23.05
C SER A 342 15.25 10.96 23.37
N THR A 343 15.00 12.26 23.24
CA THR A 343 13.64 12.84 23.33
C THR A 343 12.88 12.81 22.00
N ILE A 344 13.51 12.36 20.91
CA ILE A 344 12.89 12.32 19.59
C ILE A 344 12.02 11.07 19.46
N LYS A 345 10.69 11.26 19.51
CA LYS A 345 9.70 10.19 19.41
C LYS A 345 9.51 9.72 17.96
N LEU A 346 9.67 8.43 17.71
CA LEU A 346 9.54 7.79 16.38
C LEU A 346 8.29 6.92 16.24
N ARG A 347 7.60 6.59 17.33
CA ARG A 347 6.45 5.67 17.36
C ARG A 347 5.14 6.39 17.72
N SER A 348 4.01 5.91 17.22
CA SER A 348 2.66 6.50 17.47
C SER A 348 2.12 6.22 18.88
N GLY A 349 2.82 5.42 19.69
CA GLY A 349 2.42 5.06 21.04
C GLY A 349 1.54 3.82 21.14
N ASP A 350 1.10 3.22 20.03
CA ASP A 350 0.39 1.93 20.00
C ASP A 350 1.33 0.70 20.01
N GLY A 351 2.63 0.91 19.85
CA GLY A 351 3.64 -0.15 19.80
C GLY A 351 3.93 -0.73 18.42
N ILE A 352 3.23 -0.29 17.37
CA ILE A 352 3.27 -0.83 16.00
C ILE A 352 3.57 0.27 14.95
N HIS A 353 2.88 1.41 15.01
CA HIS A 353 2.99 2.47 14.00
C HIS A 353 3.96 3.59 14.40
N PHE A 354 4.13 4.54 13.49
CA PHE A 354 5.16 5.58 13.53
C PHE A 354 4.57 6.94 13.87
N SER A 355 5.36 7.78 14.56
CA SER A 355 5.11 9.23 14.59
C SER A 355 5.40 9.82 13.21
N SER A 356 4.98 11.07 12.96
CA SER A 356 5.35 11.79 11.73
C SER A 356 6.88 11.80 11.49
N LYS A 357 7.68 12.02 12.55
CA LYS A 357 9.14 11.99 12.44
C LYS A 357 9.68 10.59 12.11
N GLY A 358 9.10 9.53 12.69
CA GLY A 358 9.46 8.15 12.35
C GLY A 358 9.17 7.81 10.89
N GLN A 359 8.01 8.21 10.38
CA GLN A 359 7.65 8.05 8.96
C GLN A 359 8.65 8.77 8.04
N GLN A 360 9.00 10.01 8.36
CA GLN A 360 9.96 10.80 7.60
C GLN A 360 11.35 10.16 7.55
N LEU A 361 11.87 9.65 8.67
CA LEU A 361 13.19 9.00 8.70
C LEU A 361 13.24 7.72 7.85
N ILE A 362 12.17 6.90 7.91
CA ILE A 362 12.08 5.70 7.06
C ILE A 362 11.99 6.12 5.59
N ALA A 363 11.13 7.10 5.27
CA ALA A 363 10.99 7.61 3.92
C ALA A 363 12.28 8.22 3.38
N GLU A 364 13.08 8.89 4.22
CA GLU A 364 14.40 9.40 3.87
C GLU A 364 15.38 8.28 3.54
N LYS A 365 15.37 7.19 4.34
CA LYS A 365 16.18 6.02 4.03
C LYS A 365 15.77 5.38 2.71
N VAL A 366 14.47 5.17 2.47
CA VAL A 366 13.96 4.66 1.18
C VAL A 366 14.39 5.57 0.03
N PHE A 367 14.16 6.87 0.15
CA PHE A 367 14.51 7.84 -0.89
C PHE A 367 16.02 7.88 -1.18
N SER A 368 16.87 7.71 -0.17
CA SER A 368 18.33 7.65 -0.34
C SER A 368 18.82 6.44 -1.14
N LEU A 369 18.00 5.39 -1.25
CA LEU A 369 18.28 4.19 -2.02
C LEU A 369 17.75 4.30 -3.46
N ILE A 370 17.06 5.39 -3.82
CA ILE A 370 16.54 5.63 -5.16
C ILE A 370 17.36 6.75 -5.78
N HIS A 371 18.18 6.40 -6.77
CA HIS A 371 19.05 7.35 -7.46
C HIS A 371 18.45 7.74 -8.80
N PHE A 372 18.36 9.06 -9.04
CA PHE A 372 17.90 9.60 -10.30
C PHE A 372 19.10 9.86 -11.22
N GLU A 373 19.19 9.14 -12.32
CA GLU A 373 20.17 9.41 -13.37
C GLU A 373 19.67 10.60 -14.19
N ALA A 374 20.32 11.76 -14.02
CA ALA A 374 20.09 12.88 -14.91
C ALA A 374 20.78 12.56 -16.25
N GLU A 375 20.07 12.68 -17.37
CA GLU A 375 20.71 12.70 -18.68
C GLU A 375 21.78 13.79 -18.65
N GLU A 376 23.06 13.43 -18.79
CA GLU A 376 24.11 14.39 -19.10
C GLU A 376 23.68 15.08 -20.40
N GLU A 377 23.41 16.38 -20.34
CA GLU A 377 23.37 17.22 -21.53
C GLU A 377 24.74 17.03 -22.19
N LYS A 378 24.80 16.23 -23.25
CA LYS A 378 25.98 16.17 -24.12
C LYS A 378 26.18 17.59 -24.62
N GLU A 379 27.12 18.32 -24.04
CA GLU A 379 27.61 19.56 -24.62
C GLU A 379 27.93 19.26 -26.09
N PRO A 380 27.40 20.02 -27.05
CA PRO A 380 27.83 19.88 -28.42
C PRO A 380 29.32 20.19 -28.42
N HIS A 381 30.15 19.18 -28.69
CA HIS A 381 31.56 19.36 -28.98
C HIS A 381 31.67 20.49 -30.00
N GLU A 382 32.17 21.66 -29.57
CA GLU A 382 32.73 22.64 -30.46
C GLU A 382 33.79 21.90 -31.26
N THR A 383 33.51 21.68 -32.54
CA THR A 383 34.53 21.30 -33.51
C THR A 383 35.56 22.42 -33.51
N GLU A 384 36.64 22.18 -32.77
CA GLU A 384 37.89 22.92 -32.83
C GLU A 384 38.43 22.81 -34.26
N GLN A 385 38.06 23.77 -35.11
CA GLN A 385 38.77 24.02 -36.37
C GLN A 385 40.08 24.72 -36.02
N SER A 386 41.10 23.90 -35.75
CA SER A 386 42.50 24.30 -35.74
C SER A 386 43.21 23.56 -36.88
N ALA A 387 43.54 24.27 -37.96
CA ALA A 387 44.90 24.39 -38.50
C ALA A 387 44.91 24.92 -39.95
N SER A 388 45.23 26.20 -40.09
CA SER A 388 46.31 26.74 -40.95
C SER A 388 46.73 25.97 -42.22
N SER A 389 46.50 26.59 -43.38
CA SER A 389 47.54 26.98 -44.36
C SER A 389 46.98 28.02 -45.33
#